data_AF-A0A183T777-F1
#
_entry.id   AF-A0A183T777-F1
#
_cell.length_a   1.000
_cell.length_b   1.000
_cell.length_c   1.000
_cell.angle_alpha   90.00
_cell.angle_beta   90.00
_cell.angle_gamma   90.00
#
_symmetry.space_group_name_H-M   'P 1'
#
loop_
_entity.id
_entity.type
_entity.pdbx_description
1 polymer ?
#
loop_
_entity_poly.entity_id
_entity_poly.type
_entity_poly.pdbx_seq_one_letter_code
_entity_poly.pdbx_strand_id
1 'polypeptide(L)'
;MRGHLFADDCALKTTTEGYTQKSMDYFAKACDNFGLTLNTEKTVVMHQPPPNTVYIALIINVNGAKPRAVDMFTYLNSASSHCTKIDNKFEHRIAKASQALDHLQNIIWNRNGLHLSTKLST
;
A
#
# COMPACT_ATOMS: atom_id res chain seq x y z
N MET A 1 9.53 -11.28 -12.12
CA MET A 1 8.48 -11.14 -11.08
C MET A 1 9.18 -10.99 -9.74
N ARG A 2 8.85 -9.97 -8.95
CA ARG A 2 9.39 -9.80 -7.59
C ARG A 2 8.22 -9.82 -6.61
N GLY A 3 8.22 -10.74 -5.66
CA GLY A 3 7.14 -10.92 -4.70
C GLY A 3 7.63 -10.74 -3.26
N HIS A 4 6.72 -10.30 -2.39
CA HIS A 4 6.87 -10.39 -0.93
C HIS A 4 5.74 -11.28 -0.40
N LEU A 5 6.05 -12.15 0.55
CA LEU A 5 5.10 -13.10 1.14
C LEU A 5 5.17 -12.96 2.66
N PHE A 6 4.03 -12.96 3.34
CA PHE A 6 3.94 -12.98 4.80
C PHE A 6 2.66 -13.69 5.24
N ALA A 7 2.81 -14.79 5.99
CA ALA A 7 1.70 -15.66 6.36
C ALA A 7 0.86 -16.05 5.12
N ASP A 8 -0.42 -15.70 5.09
CA ASP A 8 -1.36 -15.93 4.00
C ASP A 8 -1.40 -14.81 2.94
N ASP A 9 -0.74 -13.67 3.18
CA ASP A 9 -0.75 -12.52 2.29
C ASP A 9 0.47 -12.50 1.33
N CYS A 10 0.22 -12.05 0.10
CA CYS A 10 1.26 -11.84 -0.91
C CYS A 10 1.15 -10.47 -1.59
N ALA A 11 2.29 -9.88 -1.94
CA ALA A 11 2.37 -8.71 -2.78
C ALA A 11 3.27 -9.00 -3.97
N LEU A 12 2.71 -8.95 -5.18
CA LEU A 12 3.41 -9.26 -6.43
C LEU A 12 3.64 -8.00 -7.24
N LYS A 13 4.88 -7.81 -7.72
CA LYS A 13 5.23 -6.74 -8.65
C LYS A 13 5.70 -7.30 -9.99
N THR A 14 5.06 -6.80 -11.04
CA THR A 14 5.30 -7.12 -12.45
C THR A 14 5.47 -5.83 -13.24
N THR A 15 6.04 -5.93 -14.44
CA THR A 15 6.32 -4.78 -15.31
C THR A 15 5.30 -4.62 -16.44
N THR A 16 4.51 -5.66 -16.74
CA THR A 16 3.49 -5.62 -17.79
C THR A 16 2.23 -6.34 -17.34
N GLU A 17 1.08 -5.97 -17.92
CA GLU A 17 -0.22 -6.59 -17.69
C GLU A 17 -0.22 -8.09 -18.00
N GLY A 18 0.33 -8.50 -19.14
CA GLY A 18 0.42 -9.91 -19.52
C GLY A 18 1.22 -10.75 -18.52
N TYR A 19 2.30 -10.18 -17.95
CA TYR A 19 3.03 -10.84 -16.86
C TYR A 19 2.23 -10.84 -15.56
N THR A 20 1.47 -9.80 -15.25
CA THR A 20 0.57 -9.77 -14.09
C THR A 20 -0.49 -10.87 -14.18
N GLN A 21 -1.16 -11.00 -15.32
CA GLN A 21 -2.18 -12.02 -15.55
C GLN A 21 -1.58 -13.43 -15.37
N LYS A 22 -0.50 -13.71 -16.10
CA LYS A 22 0.18 -15.02 -16.04
C LYS A 22 0.67 -15.35 -14.62
N SER A 23 1.18 -14.35 -13.90
CA SER A 23 1.60 -14.48 -12.51
C SER A 23 0.43 -14.83 -11.58
N MET A 24 -0.71 -14.17 -11.74
CA MET A 24 -1.92 -14.45 -10.96
C MET A 24 -2.50 -15.82 -11.28
N ASP A 25 -2.50 -16.24 -12.55
CA ASP A 25 -2.96 -17.57 -12.96
C ASP A 25 -2.12 -18.68 -12.32
N TYR A 26 -0.78 -18.51 -12.29
CA TYR A 26 0.10 -19.45 -11.60
C TYR A 26 -0.11 -19.44 -10.10
N PHE A 27 -0.34 -18.27 -9.51
CA PHE A 27 -0.60 -18.15 -8.07
C PHE A 27 -1.91 -18.84 -7.69
N ALA A 28 -2.99 -18.62 -8.45
CA ALA A 28 -4.26 -19.30 -8.26
C ALA A 28 -4.12 -20.82 -8.37
N LYS A 29 -3.46 -21.30 -9.42
CA LYS A 29 -3.21 -22.73 -9.60
C LYS A 29 -2.37 -23.34 -8.47
N ALA A 30 -1.39 -22.60 -7.96
CA ALA A 30 -0.60 -23.05 -6.82
C ALA A 30 -1.48 -23.13 -5.56
N CYS A 31 -2.28 -22.10 -5.27
CA CYS A 31 -3.24 -22.13 -4.16
C CYS A 31 -4.17 -23.34 -4.25
N ASP A 32 -4.77 -23.60 -5.41
CA ASP A 32 -5.64 -24.76 -5.63
C ASP A 32 -4.92 -26.09 -5.33
N ASN A 33 -3.68 -26.24 -5.81
CA ASN A 33 -2.87 -27.44 -5.56
C ASN A 33 -2.56 -27.64 -4.05
N PHE A 34 -2.50 -26.57 -3.28
CA PHE A 34 -2.30 -26.61 -1.83
C PHE A 34 -3.62 -26.64 -1.04
N GLY A 35 -4.78 -26.72 -1.72
CA GLY A 35 -6.09 -26.68 -1.08
C GLY A 35 -6.44 -25.33 -0.46
N LEU A 36 -5.79 -24.25 -0.92
CA LEU A 36 -6.04 -22.88 -0.50
C LEU A 36 -6.98 -22.19 -1.49
N THR A 37 -7.89 -21.36 -0.98
CA THR A 37 -8.80 -20.56 -1.80
C THR A 37 -8.34 -19.10 -1.81
N LEU A 38 -8.15 -18.53 -3.00
CA LEU A 38 -7.87 -17.10 -3.13
C LEU A 38 -9.09 -16.27 -2.73
N ASN A 39 -8.86 -15.31 -1.85
CA ASN A 39 -9.86 -14.30 -1.54
C ASN A 39 -9.85 -13.21 -2.63
N THR A 40 -10.71 -13.35 -3.62
CA THR A 40 -10.85 -12.38 -4.73
C THR A 40 -11.37 -11.02 -4.26
N GLU A 41 -12.13 -10.95 -3.18
CA GLU A 41 -12.64 -9.69 -2.60
C GLU A 41 -11.53 -8.86 -1.96
N LYS A 42 -10.57 -9.52 -1.30
CA LYS A 42 -9.38 -8.88 -0.70
C LYS A 42 -8.28 -8.60 -1.71
N THR A 43 -8.32 -9.24 -2.88
CA THR A 43 -7.31 -9.04 -3.92
C THR A 43 -7.48 -7.67 -4.55
N VAL A 44 -6.45 -6.84 -4.46
CA VAL A 44 -6.42 -5.49 -5.05
C VAL A 44 -5.25 -5.34 -6.01
N VAL A 45 -5.44 -4.49 -7.02
CA VAL A 45 -4.41 -4.20 -8.02
C VAL A 45 -4.11 -2.70 -8.03
N MET A 46 -2.85 -2.36 -8.24
CA MET A 46 -2.42 -0.97 -8.43
C MET A 46 -1.52 -0.91 -9.66
N HIS A 47 -1.84 0.01 -10.56
CA HIS A 47 -0.99 0.33 -11.70
C HIS A 47 -0.11 1.54 -11.36
N GLN A 48 1.19 1.46 -11.62
CA GLN A 48 2.13 2.57 -11.49
C GLN A 48 2.58 3.03 -12.88
N PRO A 49 1.86 3.98 -13.49
CA PRO A 49 2.25 4.54 -14.78
C PRO A 49 3.58 5.31 -14.68
N PRO A 50 4.38 5.37 -15.77
CA PRO A 50 5.49 6.30 -15.87
C PRO A 50 5.07 7.75 -15.56
N PRO A 51 5.98 8.60 -15.06
CA PRO A 51 5.67 10.01 -14.80
C PRO A 51 5.08 10.69 -16.03
N ASN A 52 4.05 11.52 -15.82
CA ASN A 52 3.35 12.29 -16.87
C ASN A 52 2.61 11.45 -17.93
N THR A 53 2.33 10.18 -17.65
CA THR A 53 1.46 9.36 -18.50
C THR A 53 0.07 9.22 -17.88
N VAL A 54 -0.95 9.07 -18.74
CA VAL A 54 -2.34 8.90 -18.31
C VAL A 54 -2.46 7.60 -17.52
N TYR A 55 -3.12 7.68 -16.35
CA TYR A 55 -3.43 6.48 -15.58
C TYR A 55 -4.46 5.64 -16.33
N ILE A 56 -4.03 4.46 -16.77
CA ILE A 56 -4.93 3.44 -17.34
C ILE A 56 -5.08 2.34 -16.29
N ALA A 57 -6.33 2.00 -15.97
CA ALA A 57 -6.62 0.92 -15.04
C ALA A 57 -6.21 -0.42 -15.68
N LEU A 58 -5.52 -1.26 -14.89
CA LEU A 58 -5.10 -2.59 -15.33
C LEU A 58 -6.32 -3.53 -15.41
N ILE A 59 -6.47 -4.27 -16.50
CA ILE A 59 -7.59 -5.21 -16.71
C ILE A 59 -7.07 -6.64 -16.55
N ILE A 60 -6.90 -7.06 -15.30
CA ILE A 60 -6.56 -8.45 -14.98
C ILE A 60 -7.76 -9.20 -14.41
N ASN A 61 -7.74 -10.51 -14.57
CA ASN A 61 -8.70 -11.44 -14.04
C ASN A 61 -8.03 -12.34 -12.99
N VAL A 62 -8.65 -12.54 -11.84
CA VAL A 62 -8.19 -13.46 -10.80
C VAL A 62 -9.33 -14.41 -10.51
N ASN A 63 -9.17 -15.68 -10.89
CA ASN A 63 -10.18 -16.72 -10.72
C ASN A 63 -11.58 -16.34 -11.26
N GLY A 64 -11.65 -15.66 -12.41
CA GLY A 64 -12.91 -15.22 -13.02
C GLY A 64 -13.43 -13.86 -12.50
N ALA A 65 -12.85 -13.31 -11.42
CA ALA A 65 -13.21 -12.00 -10.87
C ALA A 65 -12.17 -10.92 -11.24
N LYS A 66 -12.63 -9.70 -11.52
CA LYS A 66 -11.73 -8.54 -11.70
C LYS A 66 -11.37 -7.95 -10.33
N PRO A 67 -10.08 -7.91 -9.95
CA PRO A 67 -9.65 -7.27 -8.71
C PRO A 67 -9.98 -5.78 -8.71
N ARG A 68 -10.23 -5.23 -7.53
CA ARG A 68 -10.44 -3.79 -7.38
C ARG A 68 -9.12 -3.04 -7.63
N ALA A 69 -9.18 -2.00 -8.46
CA ALA A 69 -8.09 -1.04 -8.60
C ALA A 69 -8.04 -0.09 -7.39
N VAL A 70 -6.84 0.14 -6.84
CA VAL A 70 -6.63 1.05 -5.70
C VAL A 70 -5.54 2.09 -6.02
N ASP A 71 -5.72 3.30 -5.50
CA ASP A 71 -4.75 4.40 -5.67
C ASP A 71 -3.55 4.31 -4.73
N MET A 72 -3.76 3.66 -3.59
CA MET A 72 -2.77 3.42 -2.56
C MET A 72 -2.77 1.94 -2.17
N PHE A 73 -1.64 1.28 -2.35
CA PHE A 73 -1.41 -0.11 -2.01
C PHE A 73 -0.59 -0.18 -0.72
N THR A 74 -1.19 -0.70 0.35
CA THR A 74 -0.51 -0.85 1.65
C THR A 74 -0.25 -2.32 1.93
N TYR A 75 1.00 -2.66 2.19
CA TYR A 75 1.42 -4.02 2.54
C TYR A 75 2.45 -3.98 3.67
N LEU A 76 2.19 -4.71 4.77
CA LEU A 76 3.05 -4.73 5.96
C LEU A 76 3.51 -3.33 6.41
N ASN A 77 2.55 -2.40 6.51
CA ASN A 77 2.77 -1.00 6.88
C ASN A 77 3.60 -0.17 5.88
N SER A 78 3.96 -0.73 4.72
CA SER A 78 4.57 -0.01 3.61
C SER A 78 3.51 0.43 2.61
N ALA A 79 3.32 1.74 2.47
CA ALA A 79 2.39 2.32 1.51
C ALA A 79 3.10 2.67 0.19
N SER A 80 2.49 2.26 -0.92
CA SER A 80 2.85 2.66 -2.28
C SER A 80 1.68 3.38 -2.93
N SER A 81 1.97 4.43 -3.69
CA SER A 81 0.96 5.17 -4.46
C SER A 81 1.12 4.88 -5.96
N HIS A 82 0.05 5.06 -6.74
CA HIS A 82 0.13 5.04 -8.20
C HIS A 82 1.07 6.13 -8.76
N CYS A 83 1.30 7.22 -8.01
CA CYS A 83 2.20 8.28 -8.44
C CYS A 83 3.66 7.87 -8.25
N THR A 84 4.42 7.88 -9.35
CA THR A 84 5.85 7.58 -9.37
C THR A 84 6.72 8.79 -9.02
N LYS A 85 6.13 9.99 -8.84
CA LYS A 85 6.85 11.17 -8.36
C LYS A 85 7.36 10.91 -6.95
N ILE A 86 8.68 10.95 -6.81
CA ILE A 86 9.37 10.73 -5.53
C ILE A 86 8.88 11.76 -4.49
N ASP A 87 8.63 13.00 -4.93
CA ASP A 87 8.13 14.09 -4.08
C ASP A 87 6.81 13.72 -3.41
N ASN A 88 5.82 13.23 -4.15
CA ASN A 88 4.52 12.86 -3.60
C ASN A 88 4.63 11.73 -2.55
N LYS A 89 5.53 10.75 -2.77
CA LYS A 89 5.79 9.69 -1.79
C LYS A 89 6.45 10.25 -0.52
N PHE A 90 7.36 11.20 -0.68
CA PHE A 90 8.05 11.86 0.42
C PHE A 90 7.08 12.73 1.23
N GLU A 91 6.28 13.55 0.56
CA GLU A 91 5.21 14.36 1.17
C GLU A 91 4.21 13.49 1.93
N HIS A 92 3.79 12.36 1.36
CA HIS A 92 2.90 11.43 2.06
C HIS A 92 3.50 10.85 3.34
N ARG A 93 4.79 10.49 3.32
CA ARG A 93 5.51 10.00 4.51
C ARG A 93 5.66 11.09 5.56
N ILE A 94 5.95 12.33 5.14
CA ILE A 94 5.99 13.49 6.05
C ILE A 94 4.62 13.72 6.68
N ALA A 95 3.55 13.70 5.89
CA ALA A 95 2.19 13.91 6.39
C ALA A 95 1.80 12.85 7.42
N LYS A 96 2.12 11.57 7.17
CA LYS A 96 1.91 10.46 8.12
C LYS A 96 2.72 10.64 9.41
N ALA A 97 4.00 11.00 9.30
CA ALA A 97 4.86 11.22 10.46
C ALA A 97 4.38 12.41 11.30
N SER A 98 3.98 13.50 10.63
CA SER A 98 3.43 14.70 11.27
C SER A 98 2.12 14.36 12.00
N GLN A 99 1.21 13.62 11.36
CA GLN A 99 -0.03 13.16 12.00
C GLN A 99 0.22 12.30 13.24
N ALA A 100 1.19 11.37 13.18
CA ALA A 100 1.56 10.55 14.33
C ALA A 100 2.17 11.39 15.46
N LEU A 101 2.99 12.39 15.13
CA LEU A 101 3.57 13.33 16.08
C LEU A 101 2.50 14.21 16.73
N ASP A 102 1.57 14.77 15.95
CA ASP A 102 0.46 15.58 16.45
C ASP A 102 -0.43 14.78 17.40
N HIS A 103 -0.71 13.52 17.04
CA HIS A 103 -1.46 12.60 17.89
C HIS A 103 -0.72 12.33 19.21
N LEU A 104 0.59 12.12 19.15
CA LEU A 104 1.43 11.91 20.33
C LEU A 104 1.50 13.19 21.19
N GLN A 105 1.67 14.36 20.59
CA GLN A 105 1.66 15.65 21.28
C GLN A 105 0.32 15.87 21.98
N ASN A 106 -0.80 15.62 21.30
CA ASN A 106 -2.12 15.72 21.91
C ASN A 106 -2.30 14.78 23.10
N ILE A 107 -1.79 13.55 23.02
CA ILE A 107 -1.82 12.61 24.16
C ILE A 107 -0.94 13.08 25.30
N ILE A 108 0.30 13.49 25.03
CA ILE A 108 1.28 13.80 26.06
C ILE A 108 1.00 15.15 26.73
N TRP A 109 0.71 16.19 25.95
CA TRP A 109 0.58 17.56 26.45
C TRP A 109 -0.83 17.84 26.99
N ASN A 110 -1.89 17.41 26.29
CA ASN A 110 -3.26 17.73 26.71
C ASN A 110 -3.80 16.79 27.79
N ARG A 111 -3.34 15.53 27.90
CA ARG A 111 -3.81 14.62 28.98
C ARG A 111 -3.09 14.83 30.30
N ASN A 112 -1.82 15.25 30.29
CA ASN A 112 -1.01 15.37 31.51
C ASN A 112 -1.01 16.80 32.10
N GLY A 113 -1.72 17.76 31.49
CA GLY A 113 -1.77 19.15 31.97
C GLY A 113 -0.40 19.85 32.00
N LEU A 114 0.56 19.36 31.22
CA LEU A 114 1.92 19.91 31.16
C LEU A 114 1.92 21.15 30.25
N HIS A 115 1.92 22.32 30.87
CA HIS A 115 1.98 23.61 30.19
C HIS A 115 3.44 24.01 29.93
N LEU A 116 3.75 24.45 28.70
CA LEU A 116 5.09 24.86 28.24
C LEU A 116 5.52 26.24 28.80
N SER A 117 5.20 26.53 30.06
CA SER A 117 5.76 27.68 30.77
C SER A 117 7.03 27.27 31.51
N THR A 118 8.09 26.95 30.76
CA THR A 118 9.44 27.02 31.34
C THR A 118 9.82 28.49 31.44
N LYS A 119 9.61 29.01 32.64
CA LYS A 119 10.02 30.33 33.12
C LYS A 119 11.54 30.46 32.95
N LEU A 120 11.99 31.13 31.88
CA LEU A 120 13.32 31.73 31.85
C LEU A 120 13.27 32.95 32.77
N SER A 121 13.59 32.75 34.05
CA SER A 121 14.00 33.85 34.92
C SER A 121 15.48 34.11 34.68
N THR A 122 15.76 35.39 34.46
CA THR A 122 17.01 36.06 34.13
C THR A 122 18.17 35.70 35.04
#